data_AF-A0A2N3DNF4-F1
#
_entry.id   AF-A0A2N3DNF4-F1
#
_cell.length_a   1.000
_cell.length_b   1.000
_cell.length_c   1.000
_cell.angle_alpha   90.00
_cell.angle_beta   90.00
_cell.angle_gamma   90.00
#
_symmetry.space_group_name_H-M   'P 1'
#
loop_
_entity.id
_entity.type
_entity.pdbx_description
1 polymer ?
#
loop_
_entity_poly.entity_id
_entity_poly.type
_entity_poly.pdbx_seq_one_letter_code
_entity_poly.pdbx_strand_id
1 'polypeptide(L)' 'AMAAAGARATMERPLAWITVEADRSVHRHKLTVQYWPGGGEETQLTWSHPHGADVEWLAGA' A
#
# COMPACT_ATOMS: atom_id res chain seq x y z
N ALA A 1 3.83 14.14 4.46
CA ALA A 1 4.65 14.37 3.26
C ALA A 1 4.01 13.78 2.00
N MET A 2 3.71 12.48 1.96
CA MET A 2 3.18 11.81 0.75
C MET A 2 1.82 12.32 0.30
N ALA A 3 0.87 12.56 1.22
CA ALA A 3 -0.43 13.17 0.85
C ALA A 3 -0.28 14.52 0.13
N ALA A 4 0.63 15.39 0.58
CA ALA A 4 0.89 16.66 -0.09
C ALA A 4 1.55 16.48 -1.47
N ALA A 5 2.34 15.41 -1.67
CA ALA A 5 2.86 15.05 -2.99
C ALA A 5 1.75 14.49 -3.89
N GLY A 6 0.85 13.67 -3.35
CA GLY A 6 -0.34 13.14 -4.02
C GLY A 6 -1.28 14.25 -4.51
N ALA A 7 -1.43 15.34 -3.74
CA ALA A 7 -2.19 16.52 -4.14
C ALA A 7 -1.64 17.23 -5.40
N ARG A 8 -0.39 16.96 -5.81
CA ARG A 8 0.22 17.47 -7.05
C ARG A 8 0.27 16.44 -8.18
N ALA A 9 -0.17 15.21 -7.93
CA ALA A 9 -0.18 14.17 -8.94
C ALA A 9 -1.24 14.46 -10.01
N THR A 10 -0.92 14.17 -11.25
CA THR A 10 -1.82 14.31 -12.41
C THR A 10 -1.88 12.98 -13.15
N MET A 11 -2.79 12.85 -14.12
CA MET A 11 -2.84 11.64 -14.97
C MET A 11 -1.53 11.40 -15.72
N GLU A 12 -0.79 12.45 -16.09
CA GLU A 12 0.52 12.37 -16.76
C GLU A 12 1.68 12.15 -15.79
N ARG A 13 1.49 12.49 -14.52
CA ARG A 13 2.48 12.34 -13.44
C ARG A 13 1.82 11.70 -12.22
N PRO A 14 1.38 10.42 -12.34
CA PRO A 14 0.72 9.75 -11.25
C PRO A 14 1.72 9.45 -10.12
N LEU A 15 1.20 9.29 -8.92
CA LEU A 15 1.96 8.89 -7.74
C LEU A 15 1.27 7.72 -7.08
N ALA A 16 2.02 6.65 -6.83
CA ALA A 16 1.62 5.59 -5.91
C ALA A 16 2.61 5.55 -4.75
N TRP A 17 2.08 5.40 -3.55
CA TRP A 17 2.85 5.20 -2.33
C TRP A 17 2.55 3.81 -1.79
N ILE A 18 3.59 2.98 -1.73
CA ILE A 18 3.53 1.62 -1.18
C ILE A 18 4.21 1.63 0.18
N THR A 19 3.57 1.03 1.17
CA THR A 19 4.11 0.86 2.51
C THR A 19 4.05 -0.60 2.93
N VAL A 20 5.00 -1.01 3.77
CA VAL A 20 5.03 -2.33 4.41
C VAL A 20 5.27 -2.11 5.89
N GLU A 21 4.30 -2.48 6.71
CA GLU A 21 4.36 -2.26 8.16
C GLU A 21 4.00 -3.54 8.90
N ALA A 22 4.66 -3.77 10.04
CA ALA A 22 4.38 -4.92 10.88
C ALA A 22 3.13 -4.70 11.74
N ASP A 23 2.15 -5.60 11.64
CA ASP A 23 1.05 -5.71 12.59
C ASP A 23 1.38 -6.79 13.62
N ARG A 24 1.63 -6.34 14.84
CA ARG A 24 2.02 -7.22 15.96
C ARG A 24 0.86 -7.99 16.57
N SER A 25 -0.39 -7.61 16.29
CA SER A 25 -1.56 -8.35 16.79
C SER A 25 -1.73 -9.67 16.02
N VAL A 26 -1.50 -9.63 14.70
CA VAL A 26 -1.61 -10.79 13.81
C VAL A 26 -0.27 -11.41 13.42
N HIS A 27 0.85 -10.81 13.85
CA HIS A 27 2.21 -11.27 13.57
C HIS A 27 2.51 -11.39 12.07
N ARG A 28 2.01 -10.44 11.28
CA ARG A 28 2.18 -10.36 9.81
C ARG A 28 2.64 -8.95 9.42
N HIS A 29 3.21 -8.82 8.22
CA HIS A 29 3.43 -7.53 7.58
C HIS A 29 2.28 -7.21 6.64
N LYS A 30 1.72 -6.00 6.76
CA LYS A 30 0.67 -5.45 5.88
C LYS A 30 1.34 -4.66 4.76
N LEU A 31 1.04 -5.00 3.51
CA LEU A 31 1.41 -4.15 2.37
C LEU A 31 0.19 -3.36 1.92
N THR A 32 0.31 -2.03 1.85
CA THR A 32 -0.76 -1.16 1.36
C THR A 32 -0.29 -0.27 0.22
N VAL A 33 -1.26 0.19 -0.57
CA VAL A 33 -1.05 1.19 -1.60
C VAL A 33 -2.06 2.33 -1.42
N GLN A 34 -1.57 3.56 -1.58
CA GLN A 34 -2.39 4.75 -1.83
C GLN A 34 -1.92 5.36 -3.15
N TYR A 35 -2.85 5.75 -4.03
CA TYR A 35 -2.49 6.30 -5.34
C TYR A 35 -3.29 7.55 -5.71
N TRP A 36 -2.65 8.40 -6.53
CA TRP A 36 -3.17 9.67 -7.02
C TRP A 36 -2.78 9.89 -8.49
N PRO A 37 -3.66 10.51 -9.31
CA PRO A 37 -5.08 10.77 -9.02
C PRO A 37 -5.87 9.44 -8.94
N GLY A 38 -6.91 9.40 -8.10
CA GLY A 38 -7.64 8.14 -7.87
C GLY A 38 -8.29 7.95 -6.49
N GLY A 39 -8.37 9.00 -5.68
CA GLY A 39 -9.04 8.98 -4.37
C GLY A 39 -8.11 8.90 -3.18
N GLY A 40 -6.86 8.46 -3.33
CA GLY A 40 -5.86 8.44 -2.26
C GLY A 40 -6.22 7.54 -1.07
N GLU A 41 -7.27 6.75 -1.19
CA GLU A 41 -7.67 5.79 -0.17
C GLU A 41 -6.66 4.65 -0.11
N GLU A 42 -6.39 4.20 1.11
CA GLU A 42 -5.47 3.09 1.34
C GLU A 42 -6.15 1.77 1.01
N THR A 43 -5.56 1.02 0.08
CA THR A 43 -5.94 -0.36 -0.20
C THR A 43 -4.87 -1.30 0.31
N GLN A 44 -5.24 -2.26 1.15
CA GLN A 44 -4.36 -3.37 1.49
C GLN A 44 -4.27 -4.34 0.32
N LEU A 45 -3.06 -4.67 -0.10
CA LEU A 45 -2.83 -5.63 -1.18
C LEU A 45 -2.49 -7.03 -0.64
N THR A 46 -1.70 -7.10 0.44
CA THR A 46 -1.22 -8.38 0.94
C THR A 46 -1.12 -8.47 2.46
N TRP A 47 -1.07 -9.72 2.93
CA TRP A 47 -0.31 -10.09 4.12
C TRP A 47 1.01 -10.75 3.70
N SER A 48 2.08 -10.52 4.45
CA SER A 48 3.37 -11.20 4.27
C SER A 48 3.86 -11.78 5.60
N HIS A 49 4.51 -12.92 5.53
CA HIS A 49 5.31 -13.42 6.65
C HIS A 49 6.44 -12.42 7.00
N PRO A 50 6.77 -12.17 8.29
CA PRO A 50 7.80 -11.21 8.70
C PRO A 50 9.20 -11.47 8.14
N HIS A 51 9.49 -12.74 7.80
CA HIS A 51 10.75 -13.18 7.21
C HIS A 51 10.61 -13.63 5.75
N GLY A 52 9.51 -13.29 5.07
CA GLY A 52 9.34 -13.54 3.63
C GLY A 52 9.12 -15.01 3.24
N ALA A 53 8.61 -15.84 4.15
CA ALA A 53 8.29 -17.23 3.86
C ALA A 53 7.05 -17.39 2.97
N ASP A 54 6.08 -16.47 3.07
CA ASP A 54 4.88 -16.43 2.26
C ASP A 54 4.41 -14.98 2.00
N VAL A 55 3.57 -14.83 0.98
CA VAL A 55 2.77 -13.64 0.68
C VAL A 55 1.36 -14.10 0.29
N GLU A 56 0.36 -13.58 0.98
CA GLU A 56 -1.06 -13.77 0.70
C GLU A 56 -1.62 -12.51 0.03
N TRP A 57 -2.15 -12.65 -1.18
CA TRP A 57 -2.77 -11.55 -1.93
C TRP A 57 -4.26 -11.44 -1.57
N LEU A 58 -4.70 -10.23 -1.21
CA LEU A 58 -6.07 -9.93 -0.77
C LEU A 58 -6.87 -9.17 -1.84
N ALA A 59 -6.19 -8.43 -2.70
CA ALA A 59 -6.79 -7.65 -3.78
C ALA A 59 -6.22 -8.14 -5.14
N GLY A 60 -7.08 -8.18 -6.16
CA GLY A 60 -6.70 -8.57 -7.52
C GLY A 60 -7.23 -9.91 -8.03
N ALA A 61 -8.40 -10.36 -7.57
CA ALA A 61 -9.23 -11.34 -8.29
C ALA A 61 -10.18 -10.63 -9.25
#